data_AF-A0A239XI34-F1
#
_entry.id   AF-A0A239XI34-F1
#
_cell.length_a   1.000
_cell.length_b   1.000
_cell.length_c   1.000
_cell.angle_alpha   90.00
_cell.angle_beta   90.00
_cell.angle_gamma   90.00
#
_symmetry.space_group_name_H-M   'P 1'
#
loop_
_entity.id
_entity.type
_entity.pdbx_description
1 polymer ?
#
loop_
_entity_poly.entity_id
_entity_poly.type
_entity_poly.pdbx_seq_one_letter_code
_entity_poly.pdbx_strand_id
1 'polypeptide(L)'
;MLGALVKAKYFLSKLYFMAKEKARYFTFLLYPESIPNDWELKLETLGVPIAISPLHDKDKSNVEGQQYKKPHYHVIYIAKNPVTADSVCWKIKKLLGENSLARVHMHLQRSIYSRNLCDYV
;
A
#
# COMPACT_ATOMS: atom_id res chain seq x y z
N MET A 1 -24.57 -34.22 3.62
CA MET A 1 -24.61 -32.80 4.06
C MET A 1 -23.27 -32.07 3.97
N LEU A 2 -22.12 -32.70 4.28
CA LEU A 2 -20.81 -32.01 4.29
C LEU A 2 -20.35 -31.47 2.93
N GLY A 3 -20.61 -32.19 1.83
CA GLY A 3 -20.18 -31.78 0.48
C GLY A 3 -20.85 -30.52 -0.08
N ALA A 4 -22.12 -30.28 0.28
CA ALA A 4 -22.83 -29.05 -0.09
C ALA A 4 -22.28 -27.83 0.67
N LEU A 5 -21.92 -28.01 1.94
CA LEU A 5 -21.33 -26.96 2.79
C LEU A 5 -19.93 -26.54 2.28
N VAL A 6 -19.12 -27.49 1.84
CA VAL A 6 -17.79 -27.21 1.24
C VAL A 6 -17.94 -26.45 -0.08
N LYS A 7 -18.87 -26.86 -0.96
CA LYS A 7 -19.17 -26.12 -2.21
C LYS A 7 -19.66 -24.70 -1.94
N ALA A 8 -20.54 -24.50 -0.96
CA ALA A 8 -21.05 -23.19 -0.59
C ALA A 8 -19.94 -22.28 -0.04
N LYS A 9 -19.06 -22.79 0.83
CA LYS A 9 -17.90 -22.03 1.34
C LYS A 9 -16.93 -21.66 0.22
N TYR A 10 -16.64 -22.59 -0.69
CA TYR A 10 -15.78 -22.32 -1.85
C TYR A 10 -16.39 -21.27 -2.77
N PHE A 11 -17.69 -21.36 -3.05
CA PHE A 11 -18.42 -20.40 -3.88
C PHE A 11 -18.47 -19.01 -3.24
N LEU A 12 -18.78 -18.91 -1.94
CA LEU A 12 -18.78 -17.65 -1.19
C LEU A 12 -17.38 -17.02 -1.12
N SER A 13 -16.34 -17.82 -0.90
CA SER A 13 -14.95 -17.36 -0.95
C SER A 13 -14.58 -16.81 -2.34
N LYS A 14 -15.00 -17.50 -3.41
CA LYS A 14 -14.75 -17.08 -4.79
C LYS A 14 -15.55 -15.82 -5.15
N LEU A 15 -16.79 -15.70 -4.71
CA LEU A 15 -17.62 -14.51 -4.90
C LEU A 15 -17.05 -13.31 -4.13
N TYR A 16 -16.62 -13.51 -2.89
CA TYR A 16 -15.92 -12.51 -2.08
C TYR A 16 -14.61 -12.06 -2.73
N PHE A 17 -13.84 -13.00 -3.30
CA PHE A 17 -12.62 -12.68 -4.03
C PHE A 17 -12.91 -11.87 -5.31
N MET A 18 -14.01 -12.17 -6.00
CA MET A 18 -14.46 -11.40 -7.17
C MET A 18 -14.97 -10.00 -6.82
N ALA A 19 -15.50 -9.81 -5.60
CA ALA A 19 -16.06 -8.56 -5.11
C ALA A 19 -15.03 -7.60 -4.47
N LYS A 20 -13.72 -7.94 -4.48
CA LYS A 20 -12.70 -7.01 -3.97
C LYS A 20 -12.66 -5.75 -4.81
N GLU A 21 -12.79 -4.61 -4.12
CA GLU A 21 -12.73 -3.30 -4.75
C GLU A 21 -11.41 -3.12 -5.51
N LYS A 22 -11.52 -2.45 -6.66
CA LYS A 22 -10.39 -2.13 -7.52
C LYS A 22 -10.28 -0.63 -7.68
N ALA A 23 -9.06 -0.12 -7.64
CA ALA A 23 -8.79 1.28 -7.94
C ALA A 23 -7.47 1.44 -8.69
N ARG A 24 -7.18 2.69 -9.07
CA ARG A 24 -5.90 3.06 -9.69
C ARG A 24 -4.97 3.78 -8.74
N TYR A 25 -5.49 4.39 -7.68
CA TYR A 25 -4.73 5.24 -6.78
C TYR A 25 -4.52 4.53 -5.45
N PHE A 26 -3.26 4.39 -5.04
CA PHE A 26 -2.88 3.70 -3.83
C PHE A 26 -1.88 4.52 -3.04
N THR A 27 -1.96 4.44 -1.71
CA THR A 27 -0.95 4.99 -0.82
C THR A 27 -0.44 3.93 0.14
N PHE A 28 0.82 4.03 0.52
CA PHE A 28 1.43 3.17 1.53
C PHE A 28 2.65 3.84 2.14
N LEU A 29 3.14 3.26 3.23
CA LEU A 29 4.35 3.72 3.91
C LEU A 29 5.52 2.78 3.58
N LEU A 30 6.71 3.36 3.38
CA LEU A 30 7.96 2.61 3.37
C LEU A 30 8.81 3.00 4.57
N TYR A 31 9.36 2.01 5.25
CA TYR A 31 10.27 2.20 6.38
C TYR A 31 11.71 2.00 5.90
N PRO A 32 12.61 2.99 6.05
CA PRO A 32 14.00 2.88 5.60
C PRO A 32 14.71 1.63 6.11
N GLU A 33 14.40 1.19 7.33
CA GLU A 33 15.01 0.01 7.95
C GLU A 33 14.55 -1.34 7.35
N SER A 34 13.49 -1.33 6.54
CA SER A 34 12.85 -2.54 6.00
C SER A 34 12.85 -2.62 4.47
N ILE A 35 13.57 -1.73 3.80
CA ILE A 35 13.70 -1.66 2.34
C ILE A 35 15.18 -1.68 1.95
N PRO A 36 15.54 -2.19 0.75
CA PRO A 36 16.93 -2.25 0.31
C PRO A 36 17.44 -0.85 -0.06
N ASN A 37 18.75 -0.61 -0.03
CA ASN A 37 19.33 0.71 -0.34
C ASN A 37 19.01 1.22 -1.75
N ASP A 38 18.74 0.33 -2.70
CA ASP A 38 18.40 0.62 -4.11
C ASP A 38 16.88 0.69 -4.35
N TRP A 39 16.07 0.90 -3.31
CA TRP A 39 14.61 0.86 -3.36
C TRP A 39 14.01 1.87 -4.36
N GLU A 40 14.57 3.07 -4.48
CA GLU A 40 14.08 4.09 -5.43
C GLU A 40 14.19 3.61 -6.88
N LEU A 41 15.37 3.13 -7.27
CA LEU A 41 15.62 2.57 -8.59
C LEU A 41 14.70 1.37 -8.86
N LYS A 42 14.52 0.50 -7.86
CA LYS A 42 13.58 -0.62 -7.96
C LYS A 42 12.15 -0.15 -8.22
N LEU A 43 11.66 0.86 -7.51
CA LEU A 43 10.33 1.43 -7.74
C LEU A 43 10.20 2.03 -9.15
N GLU A 44 11.25 2.68 -9.64
CA GLU A 44 11.29 3.23 -11.00
C GLU A 44 11.10 2.12 -12.06
N THR A 45 11.68 0.93 -11.85
CA THR A 45 11.51 -0.22 -12.79
C THR A 45 10.06 -0.67 -12.97
N LEU A 46 9.14 -0.30 -12.07
CA LEU A 46 7.72 -0.62 -12.21
C LEU A 46 7.07 0.09 -13.39
N GLY A 47 7.68 1.16 -13.90
CA GLY A 47 7.22 1.89 -15.08
C GLY A 47 5.80 2.45 -14.91
N VAL A 48 5.47 2.87 -13.69
CA VAL A 48 4.22 3.54 -13.33
C VAL A 48 4.53 4.85 -12.61
N PRO A 49 3.65 5.86 -12.68
CA PRO A 49 3.84 7.08 -11.91
C PRO A 49 3.79 6.80 -10.41
N ILE A 50 4.85 7.22 -9.72
CA ILE A 50 5.01 7.12 -8.27
C ILE A 50 5.44 8.51 -7.76
N ALA A 51 4.84 8.94 -6.67
CA ALA A 51 5.29 10.12 -5.92
C ALA A 51 5.71 9.65 -4.53
N ILE A 52 6.84 10.15 -4.04
CA ILE A 52 7.42 9.78 -2.76
C ILE A 52 7.64 11.09 -2.00
N SER A 53 7.20 11.17 -0.75
CA SER A 53 7.50 12.32 0.12
C SER A 53 8.99 12.38 0.48
N PRO A 54 9.48 13.50 1.05
CA PRO A 54 10.68 13.48 1.87
C PRO A 54 10.57 12.47 3.02
N LEU A 55 11.68 12.20 3.71
CA LEU A 55 11.67 11.35 4.89
C LEU A 55 10.90 12.01 6.04
N HIS A 56 9.90 11.31 6.59
CA HIS A 56 9.17 11.73 7.79
C HIS A 56 9.82 11.12 9.03
N ASP A 57 10.66 11.89 9.73
CA ASP A 57 11.32 11.50 10.97
C ASP A 57 10.85 12.31 12.21
N LYS A 58 9.98 13.29 12.00
CA LYS A 58 9.50 14.26 13.02
C LYS A 58 7.98 14.30 13.17
N ASP A 59 7.30 13.32 12.61
CA ASP A 59 5.87 13.14 12.77
C ASP A 59 5.52 12.92 14.25
N LYS A 60 4.71 13.80 14.84
CA LYS A 60 4.30 13.66 16.25
C LYS A 60 3.59 12.32 16.48
N SER A 61 3.99 11.63 17.54
CA SER A 61 3.39 10.37 17.96
C SER A 61 2.32 10.61 19.03
N ASN A 62 1.26 9.79 18.98
CA ASN A 62 0.21 9.75 20.00
C ASN A 62 0.45 8.64 21.04
N VAL A 63 1.58 7.93 20.94
CA VAL A 63 1.97 6.86 21.87
C VAL A 63 2.74 7.48 23.03
N GLU A 64 2.29 7.21 24.25
CA GLU A 64 2.93 7.71 25.47
C GLU A 64 4.39 7.26 25.56
N GLY A 65 5.29 8.17 25.92
CA GLY A 65 6.73 7.92 25.96
C GLY A 65 7.44 7.90 24.60
N GLN A 66 6.71 8.02 23.48
CA GLN A 66 7.28 8.13 22.14
C GLN A 66 6.97 9.51 21.55
N GLN A 67 8.00 10.35 21.41
CA GLN A 67 7.83 11.72 20.88
C GLN A 67 7.47 11.74 19.38
N TYR A 68 8.17 10.93 18.58
CA TYR A 68 7.99 10.88 17.13
C TYR A 68 7.68 9.48 16.64
N LYS A 69 6.87 9.37 15.57
CA LYS A 69 6.63 8.11 14.87
C LYS A 69 7.94 7.57 14.28
N LYS A 70 7.97 6.28 13.98
CA LYS A 70 9.11 5.67 13.28
C LYS A 70 9.36 6.37 11.93
N PRO A 71 10.62 6.57 11.49
CA PRO A 71 10.92 7.18 10.20
C PRO A 71 10.23 6.47 9.04
N HIS A 72 9.57 7.20 8.15
CA HIS A 72 8.87 6.61 7.00
C HIS A 72 8.78 7.55 5.80
N TYR A 73 8.56 6.97 4.63
CA TYR A 73 8.16 7.68 3.42
C TYR A 73 6.68 7.45 3.15
N HIS A 74 5.95 8.50 2.79
CA HIS A 74 4.65 8.38 2.16
C HIS A 74 4.85 8.14 0.65
N VAL A 75 4.27 7.07 0.15
CA VAL A 75 4.33 6.72 -1.27
C VAL A 75 2.94 6.75 -1.86
N ILE A 76 2.83 7.38 -3.01
CA ILE A 76 1.74 7.10 -3.94
C ILE A 76 2.24 6.19 -5.03
N TYR A 77 1.40 5.21 -5.31
CA TYR A 77 1.44 4.42 -6.52
C TYR A 77 0.18 4.63 -7.39
N ILE A 78 0.37 4.94 -8.68
CA ILE A 78 -0.72 5.05 -9.67
C ILE A 78 -0.68 3.88 -10.64
N ALA A 79 -1.59 2.92 -10.46
CA ALA A 79 -1.70 1.75 -11.33
C ALA A 79 -2.17 2.14 -12.75
N LYS A 80 -1.61 1.45 -13.76
CA LYS A 80 -2.05 1.59 -15.16
C LYS A 80 -3.53 1.24 -15.33
N ASN A 81 -3.98 0.16 -14.68
CA ASN A 81 -5.35 -0.34 -14.70
C ASN A 81 -5.90 -0.49 -13.27
N PRO A 82 -7.23 -0.50 -13.07
CA PRO A 82 -7.82 -0.80 -11.77
C PRO A 82 -7.38 -2.18 -11.26
N VAL A 83 -6.75 -2.22 -10.09
CA VAL A 83 -6.27 -3.43 -9.42
C VAL A 83 -6.71 -3.43 -7.97
N THR A 84 -6.53 -4.56 -7.27
CA THR A 84 -6.80 -4.64 -5.83
C THR A 84 -5.60 -4.14 -5.02
N ALA A 85 -5.84 -3.66 -3.80
CA ALA A 85 -4.77 -3.25 -2.88
C ALA A 85 -3.80 -4.40 -2.59
N ASP A 86 -4.29 -5.64 -2.47
CA ASP A 86 -3.46 -6.83 -2.26
C ASP A 86 -2.49 -7.08 -3.42
N SER A 87 -2.91 -6.84 -4.66
CA SER A 87 -2.04 -7.00 -5.83
C SER A 87 -0.89 -6.00 -5.81
N VAL A 88 -1.15 -4.76 -5.38
CA VAL A 88 -0.12 -3.74 -5.19
C VAL A 88 0.80 -4.14 -4.04
N CYS A 89 0.26 -4.52 -2.89
CA CYS A 89 1.02 -4.97 -1.73
C CYS A 89 2.00 -6.10 -2.09
N TRP A 90 1.50 -7.16 -2.74
CA TRP A 90 2.31 -8.30 -3.15
C TRP A 90 3.40 -7.91 -4.16
N LYS A 91 3.08 -7.03 -5.12
CA LYS A 91 4.04 -6.55 -6.10
C LYS A 91 5.19 -5.79 -5.44
N ILE A 92 4.88 -4.88 -4.53
CA ILE A 92 5.92 -4.11 -3.83
C ILE A 92 6.72 -5.01 -2.89
N LYS A 93 6.10 -5.95 -2.18
CA LYS A 93 6.81 -6.93 -1.34
C LYS A 93 7.79 -7.79 -2.15
N LYS A 94 7.39 -8.24 -3.34
CA LYS A 94 8.31 -8.98 -4.22
C LYS A 94 9.50 -8.16 -4.68
N LEU A 95 9.31 -6.85 -4.84
CA LEU A 95 10.33 -5.95 -5.33
C LEU A 95 11.29 -5.50 -4.22
N LEU A 96 10.75 -5.13 -3.06
CA LEU A 96 11.48 -4.49 -1.95
C LEU A 96 11.71 -5.41 -0.75
N GLY A 97 11.16 -6.62 -0.75
CA GLY A 97 11.24 -7.58 0.35
C GLY A 97 9.94 -7.70 1.15
N GLU A 98 9.72 -8.86 1.79
CA GLU A 98 8.47 -9.23 2.47
C GLU A 98 8.05 -8.26 3.59
N ASN A 99 9.04 -7.63 4.24
CA ASN A 99 8.85 -6.71 5.37
C ASN A 99 8.70 -5.25 4.94
N SER A 100 8.79 -4.95 3.63
CA SER A 100 8.76 -3.57 3.12
C SER A 100 7.44 -2.84 3.38
N LEU A 101 6.32 -3.57 3.48
CA LEU A 101 4.98 -3.01 3.62
C LEU A 101 4.15 -3.71 4.70
N ALA A 102 3.51 -2.90 5.55
CA ALA A 102 2.48 -3.35 6.48
C ALA A 102 1.07 -3.25 5.90
N ARG A 103 0.72 -2.13 5.26
CA ARG A 103 -0.64 -1.86 4.74
C ARG A 103 -0.63 -0.95 3.53
N VAL A 104 -1.50 -1.25 2.57
CA VAL A 104 -1.79 -0.40 1.39
C VAL A 104 -3.20 0.13 1.50
N HIS A 105 -3.37 1.44 1.32
CA HIS A 105 -4.67 2.10 1.27
C HIS A 105 -5.06 2.35 -0.18
N MET A 106 -6.33 2.10 -0.50
CA MET A 106 -6.90 2.27 -1.82
C MET A 106 -7.78 3.52 -1.83
N HIS A 107 -7.70 4.32 -2.90
CA HIS A 107 -8.49 5.54 -3.07
C HIS A 107 -9.31 5.47 -4.36
N LEU A 108 -10.64 5.64 -4.23
CA LEU A 108 -11.58 5.60 -5.36
C LEU A 108 -11.60 6.91 -6.17
N GLN A 109 -11.28 8.04 -5.54
CA GLN A 109 -11.30 9.37 -6.16
C GLN A 109 -9.92 10.04 -6.14
N ARG A 110 -9.63 10.80 -7.21
CA ARG A 110 -8.38 11.55 -7.38
C ARG A 110 -8.30 12.80 -6.49
N SER A 111 -9.40 13.26 -5.89
CA SER A 111 -9.47 14.51 -5.11
C SER A 111 -9.09 14.37 -3.63
N ILE A 112 -9.24 13.17 -3.05
CA ILE A 112 -8.82 12.84 -1.66
C ILE A 112 -7.29 12.73 -1.57
N TYR A 113 -6.68 12.49 -2.72
CA TYR A 113 -5.27 12.18 -2.92
C TYR A 113 -4.33 13.38 -2.74
N SER A 114 -4.74 14.58 -3.18
CA SER A 114 -3.88 15.78 -3.17
C SER A 114 -3.77 16.44 -1.79
N ARG A 115 -4.76 16.27 -0.90
CA ARG A 115 -4.68 16.82 0.47
C ARG A 115 -3.58 16.12 1.29
N ASN A 116 -3.49 14.79 1.17
CA ASN A 116 -2.47 14.00 1.86
C ASN A 116 -1.04 14.20 1.34
N LEU A 117 -0.80 14.97 0.27
CA LEU A 117 0.57 15.40 -0.07
C LEU A 117 0.86 16.78 0.50
N CYS A 118 -0.03 17.74 0.28
CA CYS A 118 0.20 19.12 0.70
C CYS A 118 0.13 19.32 2.22
N ASP A 119 -0.53 18.42 2.95
CA ASP A 119 -0.52 18.44 4.43
C ASP A 119 0.78 17.83 5.02
N TYR A 120 1.67 17.31 4.17
CA TYR A 120 2.89 16.57 4.55
C TYR A 120 4.19 17.16 3.94
N VAL A 121 4.11 18.22 3.13
CA VAL A 121 5.27 18.99 2.62
C VAL A 121 5.43 20.28 3.43
#